data_AF-K2B016-F1
#
_entry.id   AF-K2B016-F1
#
_cell.length_a   1.000
_cell.length_b   1.000
_cell.length_c   1.000
_cell.angle_alpha   90.00
_cell.angle_beta   90.00
_cell.angle_gamma   90.00
#
_symmetry.space_group_name_H-M   'P 1'
#
loop_
_entity.id
_entity.type
_entity.pdbx_description
1 polymer ?
#
loop_
_entity_poly.entity_id
_entity_poly.type
_entity_poly.pdbx_seq_one_letter_code
_entity_poly.pdbx_strand_id
1 'polypeptide(L)'
;MIPSIAFLTAYLAKKSKKPYVVIALAIMAVVFTFSYTRKVQYSSRNEEYYLARSNFTDGTSSMGNSFSTIWTGWKETRPQSEIVIQNGKMTKQGTWKYLKKEFTVTMDSEGTMTFNTLYFPGWIAMVDGKEVPITYKADGIIHFAIPFGEHTVRVLFVDTLVRTVGNILSIISFVGVVIWSIIAVYARRHK
;
A
#
# COMPACT_ATOMS: atom_id res chain seq x y z
N MET A 1 -24.67 -8.20 -19.38
CA MET A 1 -25.88 -8.23 -20.26
C MET A 1 -25.71 -9.08 -21.52
N ILE A 2 -24.50 -9.18 -22.10
CA ILE A 2 -24.24 -9.96 -23.33
C ILE A 2 -24.53 -11.48 -23.20
N PRO A 3 -24.17 -12.17 -22.09
CA PRO A 3 -24.40 -13.62 -22.01
C PRO A 3 -25.90 -13.96 -22.05
N SER A 4 -26.70 -13.18 -21.33
CA SER A 4 -28.14 -13.39 -21.14
C SER A 4 -28.91 -13.36 -22.47
N ILE A 5 -28.56 -12.43 -23.35
CA ILE A 5 -29.21 -12.27 -24.65
C ILE A 5 -28.83 -13.44 -25.56
N ALA A 6 -27.55 -13.82 -25.63
CA ALA A 6 -27.09 -14.93 -26.47
C ALA A 6 -27.74 -16.28 -26.10
N PHE A 7 -27.90 -16.57 -24.81
CA PHE A 7 -28.60 -17.78 -24.35
C PHE A 7 -30.10 -17.76 -24.71
N LEU A 8 -30.75 -16.59 -24.62
CA LEU A 8 -32.16 -16.45 -24.99
C LEU A 8 -32.36 -16.62 -26.51
N THR A 9 -31.49 -16.03 -27.35
CA THR A 9 -31.56 -16.23 -28.81
C THR A 9 -31.30 -17.67 -29.21
N ALA A 10 -30.34 -18.35 -28.57
CA ALA A 10 -30.06 -19.76 -28.81
C ALA A 10 -31.25 -20.67 -28.40
N TYR A 11 -31.91 -20.35 -27.27
CA TYR A 11 -33.10 -21.07 -26.82
C TYR A 11 -34.28 -20.87 -27.78
N LEU A 12 -34.54 -19.63 -28.21
CA LEU A 12 -35.60 -19.31 -29.18
C LEU A 12 -35.34 -19.95 -30.55
N ALA A 13 -34.08 -19.98 -31.00
CA ALA A 13 -33.66 -20.66 -32.22
C ALA A 13 -33.89 -22.18 -32.13
N LYS A 14 -33.55 -22.80 -30.99
CA LYS A 14 -33.79 -24.23 -30.74
C LYS A 14 -35.28 -24.59 -30.72
N LYS A 15 -36.14 -23.68 -30.26
CA LYS A 15 -37.60 -23.90 -30.18
C LYS A 15 -38.30 -23.68 -31.53
N SER A 16 -37.73 -22.87 -32.42
CA SER A 16 -38.30 -22.60 -33.74
C SER A 16 -37.97 -23.73 -34.73
N LYS A 17 -38.99 -24.29 -35.39
CA LYS A 17 -38.80 -25.28 -36.48
C LYS A 17 -38.60 -24.65 -37.87
N LYS A 18 -38.66 -23.31 -37.98
CA LYS A 18 -38.59 -22.60 -39.26
C LYS A 18 -37.17 -22.06 -39.52
N PRO A 19 -36.50 -22.44 -40.61
CA PRO A 19 -35.09 -22.08 -40.84
C PRO A 19 -34.86 -20.57 -41.00
N TYR A 20 -35.79 -19.86 -41.64
CA TYR A 20 -35.68 -18.41 -41.85
C TYR A 20 -35.67 -17.59 -40.56
N VAL A 21 -36.37 -18.05 -39.50
CA VAL A 21 -36.39 -17.37 -38.19
C VAL A 21 -35.04 -17.52 -37.48
N VAL A 22 -34.42 -18.70 -37.57
CA VAL A 22 -33.09 -18.95 -36.99
C VAL A 22 -32.03 -18.09 -37.69
N ILE A 23 -32.10 -18.00 -39.02
CA ILE A 23 -31.20 -17.16 -39.83
C ILE A 23 -31.36 -15.68 -39.47
N ALA A 24 -32.60 -15.18 -39.36
CA ALA A 24 -32.87 -13.79 -38.99
C ALA A 24 -32.32 -13.45 -37.60
N LEU A 25 -32.50 -14.35 -36.62
CA LEU A 25 -31.96 -14.19 -35.26
C LEU A 25 -30.43 -14.19 -35.24
N ALA A 26 -29.79 -15.05 -36.06
CA ALA A 26 -28.33 -15.08 -36.19
C ALA A 26 -27.78 -13.78 -36.80
N ILE A 27 -28.41 -13.28 -37.87
CA ILE A 27 -28.03 -11.99 -38.50
C ILE A 27 -28.20 -10.85 -37.49
N MET A 28 -29.32 -10.81 -36.78
CA MET A 28 -29.59 -9.79 -35.77
C MET A 28 -28.52 -9.83 -34.66
N ALA A 29 -28.13 -11.02 -34.17
CA ALA A 29 -27.07 -11.15 -33.18
C ALA A 29 -25.72 -10.61 -33.68
N VAL A 30 -25.35 -10.85 -34.94
CA VAL A 30 -24.13 -10.31 -35.55
C VAL A 30 -24.19 -8.78 -35.65
N VAL A 31 -25.30 -8.21 -36.10
CA VAL A 31 -25.48 -6.75 -36.24
C VAL A 31 -25.39 -6.05 -34.88
N PHE A 32 -26.04 -6.59 -33.84
CA PHE A 32 -25.99 -5.99 -32.50
C PHE A 32 -24.62 -6.14 -31.82
N THR A 33 -23.89 -7.22 -32.10
CA THR A 33 -22.54 -7.42 -31.55
C THR A 33 -21.47 -6.62 -32.30
N PHE A 34 -21.70 -6.24 -33.56
CA PHE A 34 -20.78 -5.41 -34.33
C PHE A 34 -20.53 -4.02 -33.71
N SER A 35 -21.50 -3.46 -32.98
CA SER A 35 -21.28 -2.20 -32.24
C SER A 35 -20.20 -2.34 -31.15
N TYR A 36 -20.03 -3.55 -30.60
CA TYR A 36 -19.03 -3.86 -29.57
C TYR A 36 -17.64 -4.17 -30.12
N THR A 37 -17.48 -4.38 -31.43
CA THR A 37 -16.15 -4.57 -32.04
C THR A 37 -15.41 -3.25 -32.28
N ARG A 38 -16.02 -2.11 -31.91
CA ARG A 38 -15.33 -0.82 -31.91
C ARG A 38 -14.11 -0.93 -30.98
N LYS A 39 -12.92 -0.63 -31.51
CA LYS A 39 -11.70 -0.60 -30.73
C LYS A 39 -11.91 0.31 -29.51
N VAL A 40 -11.60 -0.20 -28.32
CA VAL A 40 -11.45 0.65 -27.14
C VAL A 40 -10.37 1.67 -27.49
N GLN A 41 -10.76 2.93 -27.66
CA GLN A 41 -9.80 4.01 -27.93
C GLN A 41 -9.04 4.27 -26.63
N TYR A 42 -7.84 3.70 -26.52
CA TYR A 42 -6.88 4.15 -25.54
C TYR A 42 -6.37 5.51 -26.00
N SER A 43 -6.83 6.59 -25.35
CA SER A 43 -6.17 7.88 -25.49
C SER A 43 -4.69 7.70 -25.16
N SER A 44 -3.79 8.25 -25.97
CA SER A 44 -2.35 8.20 -25.71
C SER A 44 -2.06 9.02 -24.45
N ARG A 45 -2.06 8.37 -23.29
CA ARG A 45 -1.67 8.98 -22.02
C ARG A 45 -0.15 8.85 -21.93
N ASN A 46 0.56 9.96 -22.15
CA ASN A 46 1.98 10.06 -21.89
C ASN A 46 2.24 10.07 -20.36
N GLU A 47 3.50 9.92 -19.96
CA GLU A 47 3.88 9.94 -18.54
C GLU A 47 3.43 11.25 -17.85
N GLU A 48 3.52 12.38 -18.54
CA GLU A 48 3.05 13.68 -18.07
C GLU A 48 1.55 13.68 -17.72
N TYR A 49 0.69 12.99 -18.48
CA TYR A 49 -0.74 12.88 -18.16
C TYR A 49 -0.98 12.29 -16.76
N TYR A 50 -0.15 11.35 -16.33
CA TYR A 50 -0.24 10.72 -15.02
C TYR A 50 0.47 11.55 -13.95
N LEU A 51 1.64 12.11 -14.26
CA LEU A 51 2.43 12.90 -13.31
C LEU A 51 1.83 14.29 -13.02
N ALA A 52 1.12 14.87 -13.98
CA ALA A 52 0.53 16.21 -13.84
C ALA A 52 -0.76 16.23 -13.01
N ARG A 53 -1.31 15.07 -12.63
CA ARG A 53 -2.52 15.04 -11.80
C ARG A 53 -2.30 14.29 -10.50
N SER A 54 -2.49 15.02 -9.41
CA SER A 54 -2.44 14.51 -8.04
C SER A 54 -3.30 13.27 -7.83
N ASN A 55 -4.44 13.14 -8.49
CA ASN A 55 -5.30 11.96 -8.33
C ASN A 55 -4.67 10.63 -8.81
N PHE A 56 -3.63 10.67 -9.65
CA PHE A 56 -2.88 9.47 -10.09
C PHE A 56 -1.54 9.30 -9.37
N THR A 57 -0.94 10.38 -8.84
CA THR A 57 0.33 10.33 -8.10
C THR A 57 0.14 10.18 -6.59
N ASP A 58 -0.95 10.74 -6.07
CA ASP A 58 -1.22 10.85 -4.62
C ASP A 58 -2.17 9.74 -4.16
N GLY A 59 -2.82 9.04 -5.10
CA GLY A 59 -3.64 7.86 -4.86
C GLY A 59 -3.15 6.67 -5.66
N THR A 60 -3.23 5.48 -5.08
CA THR A 60 -3.25 4.24 -5.88
C THR A 60 -4.69 4.01 -6.34
N SER A 61 -4.94 3.09 -7.27
CA SER A 61 -6.31 2.66 -7.63
C SER A 61 -7.11 2.01 -6.48
N SER A 62 -6.58 2.07 -5.25
CA SER A 62 -7.16 1.53 -4.03
C SER A 62 -8.04 2.58 -3.35
N MET A 63 -9.16 2.15 -2.77
CA MET A 63 -10.08 3.05 -2.05
C MET A 63 -9.39 3.77 -0.88
N GLY A 64 -9.84 5.01 -0.60
CA GLY A 64 -9.12 6.04 0.15
C GLY A 64 -8.47 5.66 1.49
N ASN A 65 -8.97 4.67 2.22
CA ASN A 65 -8.42 4.27 3.52
C ASN A 65 -7.49 3.05 3.49
N SER A 66 -7.19 2.49 2.31
CA SER A 66 -6.48 1.20 2.21
C SER A 66 -5.07 1.21 2.83
N PHE A 67 -4.47 2.39 2.98
CA PHE A 67 -3.14 2.60 3.57
C PHE A 67 -3.17 3.38 4.89
N SER A 68 -4.37 3.65 5.44
CA SER A 68 -4.53 4.28 6.74
C SER A 68 -4.26 3.29 7.87
N THR A 69 -3.72 3.76 8.98
CA THR A 69 -3.64 2.97 10.22
C THR A 69 -4.89 3.20 11.08
N ILE A 70 -5.07 2.40 12.13
CA ILE A 70 -6.23 2.53 13.04
C ILE A 70 -6.33 3.91 13.73
N TRP A 71 -5.25 4.70 13.69
CA TRP A 71 -5.13 6.01 14.34
C TRP A 71 -5.46 7.19 13.41
N THR A 72 -5.68 6.93 12.12
CA THR A 72 -5.82 7.96 11.08
C THR A 72 -7.02 7.64 10.21
N GLY A 73 -7.91 8.62 10.05
CA GLY A 73 -8.91 8.58 8.98
C GLY A 73 -8.28 8.78 7.60
N TRP A 74 -9.09 8.63 6.55
CA TRP A 74 -8.68 8.99 5.20
C TRP A 74 -8.36 10.49 5.12
N LYS A 75 -7.20 10.83 4.55
CA LYS A 75 -6.79 12.20 4.24
C LYS A 75 -6.61 12.31 2.72
N GLU A 76 -7.23 13.31 2.12
CA GLU A 76 -7.17 13.56 0.67
C GLU A 76 -5.85 14.25 0.27
N THR A 77 -5.26 15.02 1.18
CA THR A 77 -4.05 15.79 0.91
C THR A 77 -2.81 15.16 1.55
N ARG A 78 -1.73 15.10 0.77
CA ARG A 78 -0.41 14.67 1.25
C ARG A 78 0.32 15.85 1.91
N PRO A 79 1.02 15.64 3.04
CA PRO A 79 1.92 16.66 3.58
C PRO A 79 3.05 16.99 2.61
N GLN A 80 3.37 18.29 2.47
CA GLN A 80 4.39 18.77 1.54
C GLN A 80 5.82 18.35 1.93
N SER A 81 6.08 18.13 3.21
CA SER A 81 7.36 17.64 3.72
C SER A 81 7.17 16.45 4.63
N GLU A 82 8.13 15.51 4.60
CA GLU A 82 8.16 14.37 5.52
C GLU A 82 8.42 14.81 6.97
N ILE A 83 9.15 15.91 7.14
CA ILE A 83 9.56 16.46 8.43
C ILE A 83 9.10 17.92 8.50
N VAL A 84 8.47 18.28 9.61
CA VAL A 84 8.14 19.67 9.97
C VAL A 84 8.69 19.93 11.37
N ILE A 85 9.51 20.96 11.50
CA ILE A 85 10.13 21.38 12.77
C ILE A 85 9.49 22.71 13.16
N GLN A 86 8.89 22.79 14.34
CA GLN A 86 8.40 24.05 14.90
C GLN A 86 9.54 24.74 15.65
N ASN A 87 9.75 26.03 15.41
CA ASN A 87 10.74 26.86 16.11
C ASN A 87 12.19 26.35 16.01
N GLY A 88 12.54 25.76 14.88
CA GLY A 88 13.90 25.28 14.65
C GLY A 88 14.16 24.98 13.18
N LYS A 89 15.40 24.64 12.87
CA LYS A 89 15.85 24.29 11.52
C LYS A 89 16.66 23.01 11.55
N MET A 90 16.51 22.21 10.50
CA MET A 90 17.39 21.08 10.25
C MET A 90 18.73 21.62 9.73
N THR A 91 19.82 21.25 10.39
CA THR A 91 21.17 21.73 10.08
C THR A 91 22.02 20.68 9.38
N LYS A 92 21.83 19.39 9.69
CA LYS A 92 22.60 18.31 9.08
C LYS A 92 21.75 17.07 8.82
N GLN A 93 21.85 16.50 7.63
CA GLN A 93 21.27 15.21 7.32
C GLN A 93 22.29 14.10 7.59
N GLY A 94 21.90 13.10 8.38
CA GLY A 94 22.66 11.88 8.62
C GLY A 94 22.11 10.72 7.79
N THR A 95 21.77 9.61 8.45
CA THR A 95 21.18 8.43 7.79
C THR A 95 19.78 8.73 7.27
N TRP A 96 19.52 8.47 5.98
CA TRP A 96 18.18 8.65 5.37
C TRP A 96 17.67 7.36 4.71
N LYS A 97 17.14 6.44 5.53
CA LYS A 97 16.50 5.19 5.08
C LYS A 97 15.02 5.21 5.43
N TYR A 98 14.19 4.47 4.68
CA TYR A 98 12.74 4.42 4.90
C TYR A 98 12.33 4.10 6.35
N LEU A 99 13.02 3.17 7.01
CA LEU A 99 12.74 2.75 8.38
C LEU A 99 13.67 3.39 9.42
N LYS A 100 14.59 4.27 9.00
CA LYS A 100 15.56 4.91 9.87
C LYS A 100 15.98 6.27 9.32
N LYS A 101 15.64 7.33 10.04
CA LYS A 101 16.02 8.71 9.74
C LYS A 101 16.86 9.25 10.89
N GLU A 102 17.94 9.93 10.55
CA GLU A 102 18.87 10.53 11.49
C GLU A 102 19.34 11.86 10.93
N PHE A 103 19.25 12.90 11.74
CA PHE A 103 19.58 14.27 11.36
C PHE A 103 19.79 15.11 12.61
N THR A 104 20.49 16.23 12.44
CA THR A 104 20.72 17.23 13.48
C THR A 104 19.76 18.40 13.26
N VAL A 105 19.15 18.85 14.35
CA VAL A 105 18.29 20.03 14.37
C VAL A 105 18.85 21.04 15.36
N THR A 106 18.69 22.32 15.04
CA THR A 106 18.95 23.42 15.95
C THR A 106 17.61 24.10 16.23
N MET A 107 17.20 24.08 17.50
CA MET A 107 15.94 24.62 17.99
C MET A 107 16.19 25.99 18.63
N ASP A 108 15.47 27.01 18.15
CA ASP A 108 15.52 28.39 18.67
C ASP A 108 14.71 28.54 19.98
N SER A 109 13.74 27.65 20.21
CA SER A 109 13.02 27.47 21.46
C SER A 109 12.53 26.02 21.60
N GLU A 110 12.03 25.63 22.77
CA GLU A 110 11.35 24.34 22.91
C GLU A 110 10.19 24.24 21.91
N GLY A 111 10.11 23.12 21.19
CA GLY A 111 9.15 22.95 20.11
C GLY A 111 8.80 21.51 19.85
N THR A 112 7.75 21.31 19.05
CA THR A 112 7.32 19.98 18.61
C THR A 112 7.85 19.70 17.23
N MET A 113 8.40 18.51 17.06
CA MET A 113 8.75 17.96 15.76
C MET A 113 7.63 17.03 15.28
N THR A 114 7.21 17.25 14.03
CA THR A 114 6.23 16.41 13.34
C THR A 114 6.94 15.60 12.27
N PHE A 115 6.82 14.28 12.37
CA PHE A 115 7.24 13.33 11.35
C PHE A 115 5.99 12.82 10.65
N ASN A 116 5.77 13.28 9.41
CA ASN A 116 4.61 13.05 8.57
C ASN A 116 4.55 11.62 8.00
N THR A 117 4.76 10.63 8.87
CA THR A 117 4.58 9.21 8.63
C THR A 117 3.47 8.72 9.54
N LEU A 118 2.54 7.94 8.99
CA LEU A 118 1.44 7.38 9.78
C LEU A 118 1.98 6.42 10.83
N TYR A 119 1.50 6.57 12.06
CA TYR A 119 1.96 5.78 13.18
C TYR A 119 1.50 4.32 13.05
N PHE A 120 2.47 3.43 13.20
CA PHE A 120 2.30 1.99 13.39
C PHE A 120 3.11 1.55 14.62
N PRO A 121 2.64 0.59 15.44
CA PRO A 121 3.41 0.10 16.57
C PRO A 121 4.81 -0.34 16.15
N GLY A 122 5.85 0.15 16.83
CA GLY A 122 7.26 -0.09 16.51
C GLY A 122 8.04 1.16 16.07
N TRP A 123 7.37 2.27 15.75
CA TRP A 123 8.09 3.54 15.60
C TRP A 123 8.53 4.09 16.95
N ILE A 124 9.81 4.48 17.05
CA ILE A 124 10.38 5.17 18.20
C ILE A 124 11.14 6.41 17.74
N ALA A 125 11.17 7.43 18.60
CA ALA A 125 11.94 8.65 18.41
C ALA A 125 12.98 8.77 19.51
N MET A 126 14.19 9.17 19.15
CA MET A 126 15.28 9.42 20.08
C MET A 126 15.84 10.82 19.87
N VAL A 127 16.10 11.52 20.97
CA VAL A 127 16.78 12.83 21.00
C VAL A 127 18.06 12.64 21.82
N ASP A 128 19.20 12.91 21.22
CA ASP A 128 20.55 12.69 21.80
C ASP A 128 20.75 11.29 22.38
N GLY A 129 20.18 10.29 21.70
CA GLY A 129 20.28 8.89 22.09
C GLY A 129 19.32 8.44 23.18
N LYS A 130 18.51 9.33 23.75
CA LYS A 130 17.45 8.99 24.71
C LYS A 130 16.11 8.88 23.99
N GLU A 131 15.35 7.82 24.29
CA GLU A 131 14.00 7.66 23.77
C GLU A 131 13.07 8.74 24.34
N VAL A 132 12.32 9.39 23.46
CA VAL A 132 11.32 10.40 23.83
C VAL A 132 9.92 9.88 23.53
N PRO A 133 8.92 10.22 24.36
CA PRO A 133 7.55 9.79 24.12
C PRO A 133 7.02 10.41 22.82
N ILE A 134 6.37 9.59 22.01
CA ILE A 134 5.70 10.01 20.79
C ILE A 134 4.19 10.17 21.04
N THR A 135 3.61 11.21 20.46
CA THR A 135 2.18 11.48 20.46
C THR A 135 1.65 11.27 19.05
N TYR A 136 0.60 10.47 18.91
CA TYR A 136 0.01 10.12 17.60
C TYR A 136 -1.50 9.88 17.64
N LYS A 137 -2.12 9.93 18.81
CA LYS A 137 -3.54 9.57 18.98
C LYS A 137 -4.51 10.57 18.38
N ALA A 138 -4.07 11.81 18.16
CA ALA A 138 -4.94 12.89 17.68
C ALA A 138 -5.25 12.76 16.20
N ASP A 139 -4.25 12.42 15.38
CA ASP A 139 -4.36 12.48 13.92
C ASP A 139 -3.61 11.33 13.19
N GLY A 140 -3.05 10.40 13.96
CA GLY A 140 -2.28 9.26 13.46
C GLY A 140 -0.87 9.61 13.00
N ILE A 141 -0.38 10.83 13.23
CA ILE A 141 0.95 11.29 12.81
C ILE A 141 1.91 11.26 14.00
N ILE A 142 3.20 11.05 13.77
CA ILE A 142 4.21 10.99 14.83
C ILE A 142 4.63 12.40 15.23
N HIS A 143 4.39 12.77 16.49
CA HIS A 143 4.86 14.02 17.10
C HIS A 143 5.71 13.75 18.33
N PHE A 144 6.76 14.54 18.55
CA PHE A 144 7.56 14.49 19.79
C PHE A 144 8.19 15.84 20.08
N ALA A 145 8.42 16.14 21.36
CA ALA A 145 9.05 17.39 21.78
C ALA A 145 10.57 17.33 21.61
N ILE A 146 11.16 18.45 21.23
CA ILE A 146 12.61 18.66 21.19
C ILE A 146 12.93 19.90 22.03
N PRO A 147 13.86 19.79 23.00
CA PRO A 147 14.31 20.93 23.79
C PRO A 147 15.00 22.02 22.96
N PHE A 148 15.23 23.17 23.58
CA PHE A 148 16.06 24.23 23.01
C PHE A 148 17.51 23.78 22.85
N GLY A 149 18.14 24.17 21.73
CA GLY A 149 19.54 23.90 21.44
C GLY A 149 19.76 22.99 20.23
N GLU A 150 20.98 22.48 20.09
CA GLU A 150 21.34 21.55 19.02
C GLU A 150 21.18 20.11 19.49
N HIS A 151 20.41 19.33 18.74
CA HIS A 151 20.06 17.96 19.10
C HIS A 151 20.20 17.02 17.91
N THR A 152 20.66 15.80 18.18
CA THR A 152 20.66 14.70 17.21
C THR A 152 19.38 13.90 17.36
N VAL A 153 18.55 13.94 16.32
CA VAL A 153 17.26 13.25 16.30
C VAL A 153 17.39 11.97 15.47
N ARG A 154 16.87 10.87 16.01
CA ARG A 154 16.76 9.59 15.30
C ARG A 154 15.34 9.08 15.40
N VAL A 155 14.70 8.87 14.26
CA VAL A 155 13.38 8.23 14.17
C VAL A 155 13.58 6.90 13.47
N LEU A 156 13.23 5.81 14.13
CA LEU A 156 13.46 4.48 13.58
C LEU A 156 12.33 3.51 13.92
N PHE A 157 12.13 2.56 13.02
CA PHE A 157 11.16 1.49 13.18
C PHE A 157 11.85 0.24 13.73
N VAL A 158 11.45 -0.19 14.93
CA VAL A 158 11.90 -1.42 15.56
C VAL A 158 10.90 -2.56 15.34
N ASP A 159 11.39 -3.80 15.46
CA ASP A 159 10.53 -4.97 15.38
C ASP A 159 9.53 -4.99 16.54
N THR A 160 8.28 -5.27 16.20
CA THR A 160 7.21 -5.46 17.18
C THR A 160 7.29 -6.87 17.77
N LEU A 161 6.76 -7.05 18.99
CA LEU A 161 6.64 -8.37 19.62
C LEU A 161 5.97 -9.39 18.70
N VAL A 162 4.90 -8.99 18.00
CA VAL A 162 4.19 -9.85 17.05
C VAL A 162 5.09 -10.28 15.90
N ARG A 163 5.86 -9.35 15.34
CA ARG A 163 6.81 -9.66 14.25
C ARG A 163 7.93 -10.58 14.74
N THR A 164 8.47 -10.34 15.92
CA THR A 164 9.51 -11.20 16.53
C THR A 164 8.99 -12.62 16.72
N VAL A 165 7.80 -12.79 17.31
CA VAL A 165 7.19 -14.12 17.50
C VAL A 165 6.89 -14.80 16.17
N GLY A 166 6.33 -14.06 15.20
CA GLY A 166 6.04 -14.59 13.87
C GLY A 166 7.30 -15.07 13.14
N ASN A 167 8.41 -14.33 13.25
CA ASN A 167 9.70 -14.73 12.70
C ASN A 167 10.22 -16.01 13.36
N ILE A 168 10.13 -16.13 14.69
CA ILE A 168 10.56 -17.32 15.42
C ILE A 168 9.75 -18.55 14.98
N LEU A 169 8.42 -18.44 14.91
CA LEU A 169 7.55 -19.54 14.47
C LEU A 169 7.82 -19.96 13.02
N SER A 170 8.10 -18.99 12.15
CA SER A 170 8.46 -19.26 10.75
C SER A 170 9.77 -20.04 10.65
N ILE A 171 10.78 -19.67 11.44
CA ILE A 171 12.06 -20.38 11.49
C ILE A 171 11.87 -21.81 12.01
N ILE A 172 11.13 -22.00 13.11
CA ILE A 172 10.83 -23.32 13.67
C ILE A 172 10.12 -24.20 12.63
N SER A 173 9.13 -23.64 11.94
CA SER A 173 8.38 -24.36 10.90
C SER A 173 9.26 -24.76 9.72
N PHE A 174 10.12 -23.84 9.26
CA PHE A 174 11.05 -24.10 8.17
C PHE A 174 12.04 -25.22 8.53
N VAL A 175 12.66 -25.15 9.72
CA VAL A 175 13.57 -26.19 10.21
C VAL A 175 12.84 -27.53 10.34
N GLY A 176 11.61 -27.53 10.84
CA GLY A 176 10.77 -28.74 10.93
C GLY A 176 10.53 -29.39 9.57
N VAL A 177 10.18 -28.61 8.54
CA VAL A 177 9.98 -29.10 7.17
C VAL A 177 11.27 -29.67 6.59
N VAL A 178 12.42 -29.00 6.81
CA VAL A 178 13.72 -29.48 6.34
C VAL A 178 14.09 -30.81 6.99
N ILE A 179 13.97 -30.92 8.31
CA ILE A 179 14.26 -32.16 9.05
C ILE A 179 13.34 -33.30 8.58
N TRP A 180 12.04 -33.03 8.48
CA TRP A 180 11.07 -34.02 8.00
C TRP A 180 11.40 -34.50 6.58
N SER A 181 11.77 -33.58 5.69
CA SER A 181 12.15 -33.90 4.31
C SER A 181 13.41 -34.77 4.26
N ILE A 182 14.42 -34.48 5.08
CA ILE A 182 15.65 -35.28 5.18
C ILE A 182 15.32 -36.70 5.67
N ILE A 183 14.53 -36.83 6.74
CA ILE A 183 14.11 -38.13 7.28
C ILE A 183 13.32 -38.92 6.23
N ALA A 184 12.38 -38.27 5.54
CA ALA A 184 11.56 -38.90 4.50
C ALA A 184 12.40 -39.42 3.33
N VAL A 185 13.42 -38.66 2.90
CA VAL A 185 14.36 -39.10 1.84
C VAL A 185 15.22 -40.26 2.32
N TYR A 186 15.74 -40.21 3.55
CA TYR A 186 16.54 -41.28 4.12
C TYR A 186 15.76 -42.59 4.24
N ALA A 187 14.53 -42.55 4.76
CA ALA A 187 13.65 -43.70 4.91
C ALA A 187 13.29 -44.37 3.56
N ARG A 188 13.24 -43.59 2.47
CA ARG A 188 13.00 -44.12 1.11
C ARG A 188 14.23 -44.80 0.50
N ARG A 189 15.45 -44.45 0.92
CA ARG A 189 16.70 -45.04 0.40
C ARG A 189 17.07 -46.37 1.06
N HIS A 190 16.56 -46.63 2.27
CA HIS A 190 16.83 -47.84 3.06
C HIS A 190 15.65 -48.83 3.11
N LYS A 191 14.65 -48.65 2.25
CA LYS A 191 13.66 -49.67 1.88
C LYS A 191 14.04 -50.25 0.53
#